data_AF-A0A3M2A8D2-F1
#
_entry.id   AF-A0A3M2A8D2-F1
#
_cell.length_a   1.000
_cell.length_b   1.000
_cell.length_c   1.000
_cell.angle_alpha   90.00
_cell.angle_beta   90.00
_cell.angle_gamma   90.00
#
_symmetry.space_group_name_H-M   'P 1'
#
loop_
_entity.id
_entity.type
_entity.pdbx_description
1 polymer ?
#
loop_
_entity_poly.entity_id
_entity_poly.type
_entity_poly.pdbx_seq_one_letter_code
_entity_poly.pdbx_strand_id
1 'polypeptide(L)'
;MTTTSILLSIIGLLYALFWLWYTGWQRPLTQSEIERYLSKLQAVNTDEVVLARIRDFMASDTGKSFVMVNLLQLKETNPDEEPASVTLQKYSNVFLGKLLRRAGHPIVFGQVAGDAVELWGLEDDARWTSVGLIRYRSRRDLIEMIIDPTFNDIHPFKVQALQKTIAVPVAPWFGLSDLRLIVGLIAIIAVLGVLVIT
;
A
#
# COMPACT_ATOMS: atom_id res chain seq x y z
N MET A 1 42.12 5.48 -5.00
CA MET A 1 41.08 5.15 -4.00
C MET A 1 41.46 3.84 -3.34
N THR A 2 41.32 3.72 -2.01
CA THR A 2 41.49 2.44 -1.31
C THR A 2 40.21 1.59 -1.45
N THR A 3 40.33 0.27 -1.30
CA THR A 3 39.19 -0.66 -1.31
C THR A 3 38.12 -0.24 -0.29
N THR A 4 38.53 0.20 0.89
CA THR A 4 37.65 0.76 1.93
C THR A 4 36.83 1.95 1.41
N SER A 5 37.47 2.94 0.77
CA SER A 5 36.75 4.11 0.23
C SER A 5 35.75 3.74 -0.87
N ILE A 6 36.04 2.71 -1.68
CA ILE A 6 35.12 2.21 -2.70
C ILE A 6 33.88 1.60 -2.03
N LEU A 7 34.07 0.69 -1.06
CA LEU A 7 32.96 0.02 -0.37
C LEU A 7 32.03 0.99 0.36
N LEU A 8 32.61 1.97 1.08
CA LEU A 8 31.83 3.00 1.75
C LEU A 8 31.00 3.85 0.77
N SER A 9 31.60 4.20 -0.37
CA SER A 9 30.92 4.96 -1.42
C SER A 9 29.76 4.16 -2.03
N ILE A 10 29.93 2.85 -2.24
CA ILE A 10 28.87 1.96 -2.73
C ILE A 10 27.71 1.90 -1.74
N ILE A 11 27.98 1.69 -0.45
CA ILE A 11 26.94 1.63 0.58
C ILE A 11 26.17 2.96 0.65
N GLY A 12 26.89 4.08 0.67
CA GLY A 12 26.28 5.41 0.67
C GLY A 12 25.42 5.66 -0.57
N LEU A 13 25.91 5.28 -1.75
CA LEU A 13 25.17 5.42 -3.01
C LEU A 13 23.90 4.55 -3.02
N LEU A 14 23.98 3.29 -2.59
CA LEU A 14 22.82 2.40 -2.53
C LEU A 14 21.75 2.92 -1.56
N TYR A 15 22.16 3.40 -0.38
CA TYR A 15 21.23 4.00 0.56
C TYR A 15 20.59 5.28 0.00
N ALA A 16 21.38 6.14 -0.64
CA ALA A 16 20.86 7.34 -1.29
C ALA A 16 19.83 6.99 -2.36
N LEU A 17 20.17 6.10 -3.30
CA LEU A 17 19.24 5.65 -4.35
C LEU A 17 17.93 5.09 -3.77
N PHE A 18 18.03 4.26 -2.74
CA PHE A 18 16.85 3.75 -2.03
C PHE A 18 16.03 4.89 -1.41
N TRP A 19 16.66 5.81 -0.68
CA TRP A 19 15.98 6.90 0.01
C TRP A 19 15.24 7.82 -0.96
N LEU A 20 15.88 8.13 -2.10
CA LEU A 20 15.33 8.95 -3.19
C LEU A 20 14.08 8.29 -3.79
N TRP A 21 14.17 6.99 -4.08
CA TRP A 21 13.05 6.21 -4.60
C TRP A 21 11.91 6.07 -3.59
N TYR A 22 12.22 5.81 -2.32
CA TYR A 22 11.26 5.45 -1.28
C TYR A 22 10.51 6.65 -0.67
N THR A 23 11.20 7.78 -0.51
CA THR A 23 10.59 9.01 0.03
C THR A 23 9.63 9.61 -0.98
N GLY A 24 10.00 9.62 -2.27
CA GLY A 24 9.28 10.34 -3.30
C GLY A 24 9.40 11.86 -3.14
N TRP A 25 9.31 12.57 -4.26
CA TRP A 25 9.28 14.03 -4.30
C TRP A 25 8.04 14.54 -5.03
N GLN A 26 6.96 13.78 -4.95
CA GLN A 26 5.72 14.17 -5.59
C GLN A 26 5.14 15.40 -4.88
N ARG A 27 4.77 16.40 -5.68
CA ARG A 27 3.93 17.49 -5.21
C ARG A 27 2.49 17.00 -5.04
N PRO A 28 1.68 17.67 -4.21
CA PRO A 28 0.24 17.48 -4.20
C PRO A 28 -0.36 17.42 -5.61
N LEU A 29 -1.37 16.58 -5.79
CA LEU A 29 -2.17 16.53 -7.01
C LEU A 29 -2.71 17.92 -7.37
N THR A 30 -2.52 18.33 -8.63
CA THR A 30 -3.14 19.55 -9.16
C THR A 30 -4.60 19.29 -9.53
N GLN A 31 -5.40 20.35 -9.64
CA GLN A 31 -6.79 20.22 -10.09
C GLN A 31 -6.89 19.56 -11.46
N SER A 32 -6.00 19.91 -12.41
CA SER A 32 -6.00 19.30 -13.74
C SER A 32 -5.70 17.80 -13.72
N GLU A 33 -4.85 17.36 -12.79
CA GLU A 33 -4.56 15.94 -12.60
C GLU A 33 -5.74 15.20 -11.99
N ILE A 34 -6.39 15.81 -11.00
CA ILE A 34 -7.61 15.29 -10.37
C ILE A 34 -8.69 15.07 -11.43
N GLU A 35 -9.02 16.09 -12.23
CA GLU A 35 -10.04 15.96 -13.27
C GLU A 35 -9.69 14.87 -14.28
N ARG A 36 -8.43 14.85 -14.73
CA ARG A 36 -7.95 13.80 -15.66
C ARG A 36 -8.10 12.39 -15.07
N TYR A 37 -7.82 12.20 -13.79
CA TYR A 37 -7.97 10.90 -13.13
C TYR A 37 -9.45 10.53 -12.96
N LEU A 38 -10.31 11.49 -12.58
CA LEU A 38 -11.75 11.27 -12.45
C LEU A 38 -12.38 10.88 -13.79
N SER A 39 -12.00 11.54 -14.89
CA SER A 39 -12.48 11.18 -16.22
C SER A 39 -12.10 9.74 -16.62
N LYS A 40 -10.89 9.29 -16.24
CA LYS A 40 -10.47 7.89 -16.48
C LYS A 40 -11.26 6.89 -15.65
N LEU A 41 -11.58 7.23 -14.40
CA LEU A 41 -12.39 6.37 -13.52
C LEU A 41 -13.87 6.33 -13.95
N GLN A 42 -14.39 7.44 -14.47
CA GLN A 42 -15.73 7.48 -15.08
C GLN A 42 -15.82 6.61 -16.33
N ALA A 43 -14.78 6.60 -17.18
CA ALA A 43 -14.75 5.80 -18.40
C ALA A 43 -14.83 4.28 -18.13
N VAL A 44 -14.54 3.83 -16.91
CA VAL A 44 -14.68 2.43 -16.48
C VAL A 44 -15.91 2.20 -15.60
N ASN A 45 -16.91 3.10 -15.67
CA ASN A 45 -18.19 3.02 -14.95
C ASN A 45 -18.05 2.91 -13.42
N THR A 46 -17.08 3.62 -12.83
CA THR A 46 -16.99 3.74 -11.37
C THR A 46 -18.24 4.45 -10.83
N ASP A 47 -18.82 3.90 -9.75
CA ASP A 47 -19.98 4.46 -9.06
C ASP A 47 -19.76 5.93 -8.63
N GLU A 48 -20.81 6.76 -8.73
CA GLU A 48 -20.73 8.21 -8.46
C GLU A 48 -20.35 8.54 -7.02
N VAL A 49 -20.83 7.76 -6.05
CA VAL A 49 -20.49 7.93 -4.63
C VAL A 49 -19.02 7.58 -4.40
N VAL A 50 -18.53 6.52 -5.04
CA VAL A 50 -17.12 6.14 -5.01
C VAL A 50 -16.25 7.21 -5.67
N LEU A 51 -16.66 7.75 -6.81
CA LEU A 51 -15.97 8.86 -7.50
C LEU A 51 -15.88 10.11 -6.63
N ALA A 52 -16.96 10.48 -5.92
CA ALA A 52 -16.95 11.61 -5.00
C ALA A 52 -15.93 11.40 -3.87
N ARG A 53 -15.92 10.22 -3.24
CA ARG A 53 -14.92 9.86 -2.22
C ARG A 53 -13.50 9.92 -2.74
N ILE A 54 -13.26 9.43 -3.97
CA ILE A 54 -11.94 9.47 -4.62
C ILE A 54 -11.53 10.93 -4.91
N ARG A 55 -12.46 11.78 -5.37
CA ARG A 55 -12.22 13.22 -5.57
C ARG A 55 -11.75 13.87 -4.27
N ASP A 56 -12.49 13.70 -3.19
CA ASP A 56 -12.16 14.32 -1.89
C ASP A 56 -10.83 13.80 -1.36
N PHE A 57 -10.59 12.49 -1.49
CA PHE A 57 -9.32 11.88 -1.15
C PHE A 57 -8.16 12.51 -1.92
N MET A 58 -8.28 12.71 -3.23
CA MET A 58 -7.26 13.35 -4.06
C MET A 58 -7.10 14.86 -3.76
N ALA A 59 -8.21 15.58 -3.50
CA ALA A 59 -8.19 17.00 -3.18
C ALA A 59 -7.45 17.29 -1.85
N SER A 60 -7.49 16.36 -0.91
CA SER A 60 -6.72 16.42 0.35
C SER A 60 -5.23 16.06 0.20
N ASP A 61 -4.70 15.98 -1.03
CA ASP A 61 -3.33 15.52 -1.23
C ASP A 61 -2.29 16.48 -0.64
N THR A 62 -1.33 15.90 0.08
CA THR A 62 -0.20 16.63 0.65
C THR A 62 1.12 16.26 -0.02
N GLY A 63 1.10 15.38 -1.04
CA GLY A 63 2.29 14.83 -1.66
C GLY A 63 3.09 13.88 -0.77
N LYS A 64 2.53 13.50 0.39
CA LYS A 64 3.18 12.63 1.38
C LYS A 64 2.56 11.24 1.38
N SER A 65 3.28 10.29 1.96
CA SER A 65 2.79 8.92 2.16
C SER A 65 1.57 8.87 3.08
N PHE A 66 0.74 7.86 2.88
CA PHE A 66 -0.39 7.52 3.75
C PHE A 66 -0.45 6.00 3.93
N VAL A 67 -1.24 5.55 4.90
CA VAL A 67 -1.52 4.14 5.11
C VAL A 67 -2.99 3.87 4.87
N MET A 68 -3.29 2.86 4.07
CA MET A 68 -4.65 2.34 3.96
C MET A 68 -4.84 1.23 4.99
N VAL A 69 -5.75 1.45 5.93
CA VAL A 69 -6.19 0.44 6.88
C VAL A 69 -7.31 -0.36 6.24
N ASN A 70 -7.09 -1.64 6.02
CA ASN A 70 -8.07 -2.54 5.42
C ASN A 70 -8.53 -3.56 6.45
N LEU A 71 -9.84 -3.63 6.68
CA LEU A 71 -10.48 -4.74 7.37
C LEU A 71 -11.22 -5.56 6.31
N LEU A 72 -10.96 -6.87 6.29
CA LEU A 72 -11.42 -7.79 5.26
C LEU A 72 -12.21 -8.93 5.91
N GLN A 73 -13.37 -9.23 5.37
CA GLN A 73 -14.07 -10.49 5.63
C GLN A 73 -14.08 -11.30 4.34
N LEU A 74 -13.44 -12.47 4.37
CA LEU A 74 -13.51 -13.45 3.28
C LEU A 74 -14.93 -14.03 3.21
N LYS A 75 -15.38 -14.39 2.02
CA LYS A 75 -16.57 -15.24 1.87
C LYS A 75 -16.31 -16.62 2.45
N GLU A 76 -17.37 -17.25 2.94
CA GLU A 76 -17.34 -18.66 3.29
C GLU A 76 -16.98 -19.47 2.04
N THR A 77 -16.09 -20.43 2.20
CA THR A 77 -15.64 -21.29 1.10
C THR A 77 -16.54 -22.50 1.03
N ASN A 78 -17.22 -22.70 -0.11
CA ASN A 78 -17.88 -23.96 -0.41
C ASN A 78 -16.80 -25.03 -0.66
N PRO A 79 -16.97 -26.27 -0.17
CA PRO A 79 -15.97 -27.35 -0.36
C PRO A 79 -15.63 -27.65 -1.83
N ASP A 80 -16.58 -27.40 -2.74
CA ASP A 80 -16.44 -27.65 -4.17
C ASP A 80 -15.89 -26.43 -4.95
N GLU A 81 -15.62 -25.32 -4.27
CA GLU A 81 -15.11 -24.08 -4.87
C GLU A 81 -13.66 -23.80 -4.47
N GLU A 82 -12.98 -22.95 -5.24
CA GLU A 82 -11.67 -22.45 -4.84
C GLU A 82 -11.80 -21.64 -3.54
N PRO A 83 -10.92 -21.85 -2.54
CA PRO A 83 -10.97 -21.08 -1.32
C PRO A 83 -10.85 -19.58 -1.57
N ALA A 84 -11.71 -18.80 -0.91
CA ALA A 84 -11.72 -17.34 -1.04
C ALA A 84 -10.34 -16.71 -0.75
N SER A 85 -9.56 -17.32 0.14
CA SER A 85 -8.17 -16.92 0.43
C SER A 85 -7.23 -17.07 -0.78
N VAL A 86 -7.38 -18.16 -1.56
CA VAL A 86 -6.60 -18.41 -2.77
C VAL A 86 -7.00 -17.42 -3.86
N THR A 87 -8.29 -17.17 -4.04
CA THR A 87 -8.79 -16.15 -4.97
C THR A 87 -8.29 -14.75 -4.59
N LEU A 88 -8.33 -14.38 -3.31
CA LEU A 88 -7.77 -13.10 -2.84
C LEU A 88 -6.25 -13.02 -3.05
N GLN A 89 -5.53 -14.14 -2.97
CA GLN A 89 -4.09 -14.18 -3.21
C GLN A 89 -3.75 -13.86 -4.67
N LYS A 90 -4.56 -14.31 -5.64
CA LYS A 90 -4.39 -13.96 -7.07
C LYS A 90 -4.43 -12.44 -7.27
N TYR A 91 -5.39 -11.76 -6.65
CA TYR A 91 -5.42 -10.29 -6.61
C TYR A 91 -4.18 -9.71 -5.92
N SER A 92 -3.88 -10.21 -4.71
CA SER A 92 -2.85 -9.65 -3.84
C SER A 92 -1.45 -9.72 -4.46
N ASN A 93 -1.10 -10.81 -5.14
CA ASN A 93 0.22 -10.97 -5.76
C ASN A 93 0.50 -9.89 -6.82
N VAL A 94 -0.47 -9.66 -7.72
CA VAL A 94 -0.32 -8.65 -8.78
C VAL A 94 -0.36 -7.24 -8.17
N PHE A 95 -1.28 -7.01 -7.23
CA PHE A 95 -1.41 -5.74 -6.53
C PHE A 95 -0.13 -5.34 -5.79
N LEU A 96 0.44 -6.25 -5.00
CA LEU A 96 1.67 -6.03 -4.22
C LEU A 96 2.88 -5.80 -5.13
N GLY A 97 2.97 -6.48 -6.27
CA GLY A 97 4.03 -6.22 -7.26
C GLY A 97 3.96 -4.80 -7.81
N LYS A 98 2.76 -4.32 -8.17
CA LYS A 98 2.55 -2.92 -8.62
C LYS A 98 2.83 -1.90 -7.52
N LEU A 99 2.42 -2.23 -6.29
CA LEU A 99 2.62 -1.41 -5.10
C LEU A 99 4.11 -1.23 -4.83
N LEU A 100 4.88 -2.33 -4.82
CA LEU A 100 6.31 -2.32 -4.54
C LEU A 100 7.07 -1.48 -5.55
N ARG A 101 6.76 -1.57 -6.85
CA ARG A 101 7.39 -0.72 -7.89
C ARG A 101 7.22 0.77 -7.63
N ARG A 102 6.16 1.16 -6.91
CA ARG A 102 5.86 2.54 -6.50
C ARG A 102 6.26 2.84 -5.05
N ALA A 103 7.17 2.03 -4.50
CA ALA A 103 7.67 2.10 -3.12
C ALA A 103 6.59 1.96 -2.03
N GLY A 104 5.41 1.46 -2.37
CA GLY A 104 4.42 1.04 -1.38
C GLY A 104 4.74 -0.36 -0.88
N HIS A 105 4.25 -0.72 0.30
CA HIS A 105 4.39 -2.06 0.86
C HIS A 105 3.38 -2.29 1.99
N PRO A 106 3.04 -3.55 2.32
CA PRO A 106 2.36 -3.86 3.56
C PRO A 106 3.25 -3.51 4.75
N ILE A 107 2.64 -2.95 5.80
CA ILE A 107 3.25 -2.74 7.12
C ILE A 107 2.80 -3.85 8.05
N VAL A 108 1.49 -4.15 8.03
CA VAL A 108 0.89 -5.24 8.80
C VAL A 108 -0.03 -6.02 7.87
N PHE A 109 0.04 -7.33 7.97
CA PHE A 109 -0.94 -8.23 7.39
C PHE A 109 -1.14 -9.39 8.35
N GLY A 110 -2.39 -9.75 8.66
CA GLY A 110 -2.66 -10.80 9.62
C GLY A 110 -4.11 -11.26 9.60
N GLN A 111 -4.33 -12.45 10.16
CA GLN A 111 -5.66 -12.92 10.51
C GLN A 111 -6.09 -12.31 11.84
N VAL A 112 -7.37 -12.01 11.97
CA VAL A 112 -7.92 -11.56 13.25
C VAL A 112 -7.94 -12.76 14.21
N ALA A 113 -7.52 -12.56 15.46
CA ALA A 113 -7.37 -13.64 16.44
C ALA A 113 -8.69 -14.07 17.13
N GLY A 114 -9.80 -13.40 16.83
CA GLY A 114 -11.12 -13.61 17.41
C GLY A 114 -12.09 -12.52 16.96
N ASP A 115 -13.30 -12.52 17.49
CA ASP A 115 -14.24 -11.44 17.24
C ASP A 115 -13.74 -10.11 17.82
N ALA A 116 -14.25 -8.99 17.31
CA ALA A 116 -13.91 -7.68 17.83
C ALA A 116 -14.33 -7.59 19.32
N VAL A 117 -13.38 -7.23 20.18
CA VAL A 117 -13.60 -7.12 21.64
C VAL A 117 -14.57 -5.98 21.97
N GLU A 118 -14.60 -4.95 21.12
CA GLU A 118 -15.47 -3.79 21.27
C GLU A 118 -16.10 -3.45 19.91
N LEU A 119 -17.43 -3.41 19.87
CA LEU A 119 -18.23 -2.95 18.75
C LEU A 119 -19.19 -1.88 19.27
N TRP A 120 -19.00 -0.63 18.86
CA TRP A 120 -19.88 0.47 19.23
C TRP A 120 -20.32 1.23 17.98
N GLY A 121 -21.64 1.38 17.81
CA GLY A 121 -22.23 2.02 16.62
C GLY A 121 -22.12 1.19 15.33
N LEU A 122 -21.86 -0.11 15.46
CA LEU A 122 -21.81 -1.08 14.38
C LEU A 122 -22.89 -2.15 14.59
N GLU A 123 -23.22 -2.88 13.53
CA GLU A 123 -24.08 -4.06 13.59
C GLU A 123 -23.45 -5.13 14.50
N ASP A 124 -24.26 -5.84 15.28
CA ASP A 124 -23.81 -6.84 16.25
C ASP A 124 -23.07 -8.04 15.58
N ASP A 125 -23.24 -8.21 14.27
CA ASP A 125 -22.58 -9.24 13.46
C ASP A 125 -21.38 -8.70 12.65
N ALA A 126 -20.91 -7.49 12.95
CA ALA A 126 -19.73 -6.91 12.31
C ALA A 126 -18.46 -7.71 12.65
N ARG A 127 -18.04 -8.56 11.69
CA ARG A 127 -16.85 -9.40 11.82
C ARG A 127 -15.90 -9.21 10.64
N TRP A 128 -14.62 -9.46 10.90
CA TRP A 128 -13.55 -9.48 9.90
C TRP A 128 -12.63 -10.65 10.17
N THR A 129 -12.10 -11.23 9.09
CA THR A 129 -11.20 -12.38 9.14
C THR A 129 -9.74 -11.96 8.99
N SER A 130 -9.47 -10.78 8.41
CA SER A 130 -8.12 -10.31 8.18
C SER A 130 -7.99 -8.79 8.25
N VAL A 131 -6.78 -8.33 8.59
CA VAL A 131 -6.39 -6.92 8.59
C VAL A 131 -5.18 -6.71 7.69
N GLY A 132 -5.16 -5.59 6.97
CA GLY A 132 -4.05 -5.18 6.13
C GLY A 132 -3.78 -3.68 6.23
N LEU A 133 -2.61 -3.30 6.73
CA LEU A 133 -2.12 -1.92 6.71
C LEU A 133 -1.15 -1.76 5.55
N ILE A 134 -1.54 -1.01 4.53
CA ILE A 134 -0.76 -0.86 3.31
C ILE A 134 -0.24 0.56 3.19
N ARG A 135 1.07 0.73 3.19
CA ARG A 135 1.72 2.02 2.92
C ARG A 135 1.70 2.30 1.42
N TYR A 136 1.35 3.54 1.07
CA TYR A 136 1.60 4.10 -0.26
C TYR A 136 2.53 5.30 -0.14
N ARG A 137 3.44 5.45 -1.10
CA ARG A 137 4.35 6.61 -1.15
C ARG A 137 3.60 7.92 -1.42
N SER A 138 2.55 7.90 -2.25
CA SER A 138 1.69 9.06 -2.53
C SER A 138 0.28 8.65 -2.96
N ARG A 139 -0.68 9.57 -2.90
CA ARG A 139 -2.04 9.35 -3.43
C ARG A 139 -2.02 9.13 -4.95
N ARG A 140 -1.15 9.86 -5.66
CA ARG A 140 -0.90 9.69 -7.08
C ARG A 140 -0.51 8.26 -7.43
N ASP A 141 0.43 7.67 -6.68
CA ASP A 141 0.87 6.29 -6.91
C ASP A 141 -0.31 5.30 -6.81
N LEU A 142 -1.23 5.48 -5.84
CA LEU A 142 -2.43 4.66 -5.72
C LEU A 142 -3.38 4.85 -6.92
N ILE A 143 -3.69 6.08 -7.29
CA ILE A 143 -4.65 6.37 -8.38
C ILE A 143 -4.11 5.82 -9.70
N GLU A 144 -2.82 5.99 -9.97
CA GLU A 144 -2.16 5.41 -11.15
C GLU A 144 -2.19 3.88 -11.15
N MET A 145 -2.20 3.23 -9.98
CA MET A 145 -2.37 1.78 -9.90
C MET A 145 -3.80 1.35 -10.21
N ILE A 146 -4.81 2.11 -9.76
CA ILE A 146 -6.22 1.79 -9.92
C ILE A 146 -6.67 1.98 -11.39
N ILE A 147 -6.23 3.05 -12.04
CA ILE A 147 -6.61 3.33 -13.44
C ILE A 147 -5.81 2.52 -14.47
N ASP A 148 -4.79 1.79 -14.03
CA ASP A 148 -4.01 0.90 -14.89
C ASP A 148 -4.91 -0.24 -15.38
N PRO A 149 -4.98 -0.51 -16.70
CA PRO A 149 -5.90 -1.52 -17.25
C PRO A 149 -5.77 -2.90 -16.60
N THR A 150 -4.56 -3.31 -16.20
CA THR A 150 -4.36 -4.61 -15.55
C THR A 150 -4.96 -4.67 -14.15
N PHE A 151 -5.37 -3.53 -13.57
CA PHE A 151 -6.19 -3.51 -12.34
C PHE A 151 -7.60 -4.04 -12.59
N ASN A 152 -8.19 -3.74 -13.75
CA ASN A 152 -9.52 -4.24 -14.13
C ASN A 152 -9.53 -5.77 -14.25
N ASP A 153 -8.41 -6.37 -14.65
CA ASP A 153 -8.29 -7.83 -14.78
C ASP A 153 -8.22 -8.54 -13.41
N ILE A 154 -7.68 -7.87 -12.39
CA ILE A 154 -7.46 -8.48 -11.07
C ILE A 154 -8.49 -8.08 -10.02
N HIS A 155 -9.12 -6.91 -10.15
CA HIS A 155 -10.11 -6.41 -9.19
C HIS A 155 -11.30 -7.36 -8.98
N PRO A 156 -11.80 -8.07 -10.02
CA PRO A 156 -12.84 -9.08 -9.85
C PRO A 156 -12.48 -10.17 -8.83
N PHE A 157 -11.20 -10.59 -8.74
CA PHE A 157 -10.79 -11.58 -7.73
C PHE A 157 -10.97 -11.05 -6.30
N LYS A 158 -10.75 -9.75 -6.06
CA LYS A 158 -11.03 -9.13 -4.76
C LYS A 158 -12.52 -9.14 -4.44
N VAL A 159 -13.36 -8.78 -5.41
CA VAL A 159 -14.83 -8.76 -5.25
C VAL A 159 -15.39 -10.18 -5.06
N GLN A 160 -14.82 -11.17 -5.75
CA GLN A 160 -15.21 -12.57 -5.62
C GLN A 160 -14.83 -13.14 -4.25
N ALA A 161 -13.64 -12.83 -3.73
CA ALA A 161 -13.14 -13.38 -2.48
C ALA A 161 -13.74 -12.74 -1.21
N LEU A 162 -14.18 -11.48 -1.27
CA LEU A 162 -14.59 -10.73 -0.08
C LEU A 162 -16.10 -10.67 0.07
N GLN A 163 -16.58 -10.94 1.29
CA GLN A 163 -17.96 -10.70 1.69
C GLN A 163 -18.17 -9.21 1.97
N LYS A 164 -17.27 -8.62 2.77
CA LYS A 164 -17.23 -7.17 3.04
C LYS A 164 -15.80 -6.69 3.27
N THR A 165 -15.60 -5.40 3.04
CA THR A 165 -14.33 -4.73 3.33
C THR A 165 -14.54 -3.28 3.67
N ILE A 166 -13.71 -2.77 4.59
CA ILE A 166 -13.55 -1.34 4.82
C ILE A 166 -12.11 -1.01 4.49
N ALA A 167 -11.90 0.10 3.76
CA ALA A 167 -10.58 0.64 3.44
C ALA A 167 -10.55 2.12 3.80
N VAL A 168 -9.79 2.47 4.84
CA VAL A 168 -9.69 3.85 5.35
C VAL A 168 -8.29 4.39 5.12
N PRO A 169 -8.14 5.50 4.36
CA PRO A 169 -6.86 6.17 4.24
C PRO A 169 -6.57 6.97 5.52
N VAL A 170 -5.36 6.81 6.06
CA VAL A 170 -4.88 7.49 7.26
C VAL A 170 -3.67 8.36 6.91
N ALA A 171 -3.83 9.66 7.11
CA ALA A 171 -2.77 10.67 6.95
C ALA A 171 -3.05 11.91 7.82
N PRO A 172 -2.01 12.54 8.42
CA PRO A 172 -0.66 12.02 8.57
C PRO A 172 -0.66 10.74 9.43
N TRP A 173 0.38 9.93 9.30
CA TRP A 173 0.53 8.70 10.06
C TRP A 173 1.93 8.62 10.64
N PHE A 174 2.07 7.90 11.74
CA PHE A 174 3.35 7.62 12.37
C PHE A 174 3.48 6.11 12.57
N GLY A 175 4.65 5.57 12.27
CA GLY A 175 4.96 4.17 12.50
C GLY A 175 6.47 3.99 12.61
N LEU A 176 6.89 3.11 13.53
CA LEU A 176 8.30 2.76 13.73
C LEU A 176 8.85 1.89 12.58
N SER A 177 7.97 1.40 11.70
CA SER A 177 8.27 0.56 10.54
C SER A 177 8.71 1.34 9.30
N ASP A 178 9.25 2.56 9.47
CA ASP A 178 9.76 3.34 8.33
C ASP A 178 11.00 2.66 7.76
N LEU A 179 10.90 2.15 6.52
CA LEU A 179 12.01 1.43 5.89
C LEU A 179 13.24 2.32 5.69
N ARG A 180 13.11 3.65 5.70
CA ARG A 180 14.26 4.57 5.66
C ARG A 180 15.14 4.42 6.88
N LEU A 181 14.53 4.26 8.05
CA LEU A 181 15.24 4.03 9.29
C LEU A 181 15.87 2.65 9.29
N ILE A 182 15.09 1.60 8.95
CA ILE A 182 15.58 0.21 8.96
C ILE A 182 16.75 0.01 7.99
N VAL A 183 16.59 0.44 6.73
CA VAL A 183 17.67 0.32 5.73
C VAL A 183 18.86 1.22 6.08
N GLY A 184 18.61 2.39 6.68
CA GLY A 184 19.67 3.26 7.18
C GLY A 184 20.51 2.61 8.28
N LEU A 185 19.86 1.94 9.24
CA LEU A 185 20.54 1.16 10.28
C LEU A 185 21.35 0.00 9.69
N ILE A 186 20.80 -0.71 8.70
CA ILE A 186 21.54 -1.77 7.98
C ILE A 186 22.77 -1.18 7.26
N ALA A 187 22.63 -0.03 6.61
CA ALA A 187 23.74 0.65 5.95
C ALA A 187 24.82 1.08 6.95
N ILE A 188 24.43 1.59 8.14
CA ILE A 188 25.37 1.93 9.21
C ILE A 188 26.12 0.69 9.70
N ILE A 189 25.41 -0.43 9.94
CA ILE A 189 26.05 -1.70 10.35
C ILE A 189 27.04 -2.16 9.28
N ALA A 190 26.69 -2.07 8.00
CA ALA A 190 27.58 -2.42 6.90
C ALA A 190 28.83 -1.53 6.85
N VAL A 191 28.67 -0.21 7.04
CA VAL A 191 29.79 0.74 7.13
C VAL A 191 30.72 0.38 8.29
N LEU A 192 30.18 0.13 9.48
CA LEU A 192 30.97 -0.26 10.65
C LEU A 192 31.72 -1.58 10.40
N GLY A 193 31.08 -2.56 9.77
CA GLY A 193 31.72 -3.83 9.39
C GLY A 193 32.91 -3.62 8.45
N VAL A 194 32.79 -2.76 7.44
CA VAL A 194 33.90 -2.44 6.53
C VAL A 194 35.06 -1.80 7.30
N LEU A 195 34.78 -0.83 8.18
CA LEU A 195 35.80 -0.12 8.95
C LEU A 195 36.54 -0.99 9.97
N VAL A 196 35.93 -2.06 10.45
CA VAL A 196 36.56 -2.99 11.41
C VAL A 196 37.47 -4.01 10.71
N ILE A 197 37.18 -4.35 9.45
CA ILE A 197 37.84 -5.45 8.72
C ILE A 197 38.98 -4.97 7.81
N THR A 198 39.02 -3.68 7.44
CA THR A 198 40.06 -3.08 6.60
C THR A 198 40.97 -2.15 7.38
#